data_AF-A0A0D8J0E7-F1
#
_entry.id   AF-A0A0D8J0E7-F1
#
_cell.length_a   1.000
_cell.length_b   1.000
_cell.length_c   1.000
_cell.angle_alpha   90.00
_cell.angle_beta   90.00
_cell.angle_gamma   90.00
#
_symmetry.space_group_name_H-M   'P 1'
#
loop_
_entity.id
_entity.type
_entity.pdbx_description
1 polymer ?
#
loop_
_entity_poly.entity_id
_entity_poly.type
_entity_poly.pdbx_seq_one_letter_code
_entity_poly.pdbx_strand_id
1 'polypeptide(L)'
;MLQLDFHLPEFGNLVKDLGLEEGGRAQQHLVKNVARRITKYVPKRTYSSIENAIAQGQEPANGRIVIRGPHIKYLYFGKVMAGRKPKHVTNKDIRYTTTFNRLAGPFWLERLMAAEKDRIIEDERRNILGGP
;
A
#
# COMPACT_ATOMS: atom_id res chain seq x y z
N MET A 1 36.71 35.16 -22.91
CA MET A 1 36.55 34.21 -21.79
C MET A 1 35.13 33.68 -21.87
N LEU A 2 34.92 32.37 -21.96
CA LEU A 2 33.58 31.79 -21.96
C LEU A 2 33.17 31.55 -20.51
N GLN A 3 32.04 32.13 -20.10
CA GLN A 3 31.44 31.89 -18.79
C GLN A 3 30.14 31.10 -18.99
N LEU A 4 30.00 30.00 -18.26
CA LEU A 4 28.80 29.16 -18.26
C LEU A 4 28.25 29.16 -16.84
N ASP A 5 27.08 29.78 -16.67
CA ASP A 5 26.42 29.88 -15.37
C ASP A 5 25.33 28.81 -15.25
N PHE A 6 25.48 27.92 -14.28
CA PHE A 6 24.52 26.86 -13.97
C PHE A 6 23.68 27.25 -12.76
N HIS A 7 22.36 27.21 -12.90
CA HIS A 7 21.43 27.52 -11.82
C HIS A 7 20.49 26.34 -11.60
N LEU A 8 20.32 25.94 -10.34
CA LEU A 8 19.30 24.98 -9.95
C LEU A 8 17.92 25.65 -9.92
N PRO A 9 16.85 24.94 -10.28
CA PRO A 9 15.50 25.45 -10.06
C PRO A 9 15.25 25.66 -8.56
N GLU A 10 14.35 26.58 -8.24
CA GLU A 10 13.89 26.77 -6.87
C GLU A 10 13.27 25.48 -6.31
N PHE A 11 13.48 25.23 -5.02
CA PHE A 11 13.02 24.00 -4.38
C PHE A 11 11.52 23.76 -4.52
N GLY A 12 10.69 24.80 -4.41
CA GLY A 12 9.23 24.68 -4.57
C GLY A 12 8.83 24.21 -5.98
N ASN A 13 9.53 24.70 -7.01
CA ASN A 13 9.31 24.25 -8.38
C ASN A 13 9.76 22.80 -8.54
N LEU A 14 10.92 22.43 -8.00
CA LEU A 14 11.41 21.06 -8.03
C LEU A 14 10.44 20.07 -7.36
N VAL A 15 9.88 20.42 -6.20
CA VAL A 15 8.87 19.59 -5.50
C VAL A 15 7.66 19.36 -6.40
N LYS A 16 7.14 20.42 -7.03
CA LYS A 16 5.97 20.37 -7.90
C LYS A 16 6.24 19.61 -9.20
N ASP A 17 7.38 19.87 -9.85
CA ASP A 17 7.75 19.25 -11.11
C ASP A 17 7.97 17.73 -10.94
N LEU A 18 8.51 17.32 -9.80
CA LEU A 18 8.67 15.92 -9.44
C LEU A 18 7.39 15.28 -8.88
N GLY A 19 6.35 16.07 -8.62
CA GLY A 19 5.07 15.58 -8.07
C GLY A 19 5.17 15.11 -6.62
N LEU A 20 6.08 15.70 -5.84
CA LEU A 20 6.40 15.37 -4.45
C LEU A 20 5.56 16.16 -3.44
N GLU A 21 4.69 17.06 -3.90
CA GLU A 21 3.71 17.75 -3.06
C GLU A 21 2.73 16.78 -2.40
N GLU A 22 2.09 17.22 -1.31
CA GLU A 22 1.05 16.44 -0.65
C GLU A 22 -0.10 16.12 -1.60
N GLY A 23 -0.41 14.82 -1.75
CA GLY A 23 -1.38 14.34 -2.72
C GLY A 23 -0.92 14.42 -4.18
N GLY A 24 0.33 14.78 -4.41
CA GLY A 24 0.98 14.85 -5.71
C GLY A 24 1.13 13.49 -6.39
N ARG A 25 1.63 13.54 -7.62
CA ARG A 25 1.76 12.37 -8.51
C ARG A 25 2.54 11.22 -7.86
N ALA A 26 3.63 11.51 -7.15
CA ALA A 26 4.45 10.50 -6.49
C ALA A 26 3.67 9.76 -5.39
N GLN A 27 2.98 10.51 -4.53
CA GLN A 27 2.14 9.93 -3.47
C GLN A 27 1.00 9.07 -4.04
N GLN A 28 0.34 9.56 -5.09
CA GLN A 28 -0.74 8.81 -5.73
C GLN A 28 -0.26 7.52 -6.39
N HIS A 29 0.91 7.55 -7.04
CA HIS A 29 1.53 6.39 -7.65
C HIS A 29 1.89 5.35 -6.59
N LEU A 30 2.52 5.77 -5.49
CA LEU A 30 2.86 4.90 -4.36
C LEU A 30 1.63 4.17 -3.79
N VAL A 31 0.52 4.90 -3.56
CA VAL A 31 -0.73 4.29 -3.06
C VAL A 31 -1.23 3.21 -4.01
N LYS A 32 -1.28 3.50 -5.32
CA LYS A 32 -1.72 2.53 -6.34
C LYS A 32 -0.78 1.32 -6.42
N ASN A 33 0.53 1.56 -6.31
CA ASN A 33 1.54 0.50 -6.36
C ASN A 33 1.41 -0.45 -5.15
N VAL A 34 1.29 0.11 -3.94
CA VAL A 34 1.05 -0.66 -2.71
C VAL A 34 -0.29 -1.40 -2.79
N ALA A 35 -1.36 -0.75 -3.23
CA ALA A 35 -2.69 -1.37 -3.37
C ALA A 35 -2.67 -2.57 -4.31
N ARG A 36 -1.93 -2.49 -5.42
CA ARG A 36 -1.75 -3.61 -6.35
C ARG A 36 -0.98 -4.76 -5.70
N ARG A 37 0.12 -4.48 -5.00
CA ARG A 37 1.01 -5.53 -4.45
C ARG A 37 0.43 -6.21 -3.22
N ILE A 38 -0.23 -5.45 -2.34
CA ILE A 38 -0.81 -5.97 -1.08
C ILE A 38 -1.88 -7.05 -1.32
N THR A 39 -2.55 -7.05 -2.48
CA THR A 39 -3.54 -8.08 -2.85
C THR A 39 -2.98 -9.50 -2.83
N LYS A 40 -1.67 -9.70 -2.99
CA LYS A 40 -1.02 -11.02 -2.91
C LYS A 40 -0.89 -11.53 -1.47
N TYR A 41 -0.91 -10.63 -0.50
CA TYR A 41 -0.69 -10.91 0.93
C TYR A 41 -2.01 -11.09 1.69
N VAL A 42 -3.14 -10.73 1.09
CA VAL A 42 -4.47 -10.94 1.69
C VAL A 42 -5.01 -12.34 1.36
N PRO A 43 -5.83 -12.96 2.24
CA PRO A 43 -6.49 -14.21 1.91
C PRO A 43 -7.54 -14.04 0.82
N LYS A 44 -7.56 -14.98 -0.14
CA LYS A 44 -8.65 -15.04 -1.12
C LYS A 44 -9.94 -15.47 -0.42
N ARG A 45 -10.97 -14.63 -0.49
CA ARG A 45 -12.30 -14.92 0.07
C ARG A 45 -13.36 -14.96 -1.01
N THR A 46 -14.56 -15.36 -0.62
CA THR A 46 -15.75 -15.35 -1.48
C THR A 46 -15.85 -13.99 -2.20
N TYR A 47 -16.04 -14.05 -3.52
CA TYR A 47 -16.17 -12.90 -4.42
C TYR A 47 -15.03 -11.88 -4.36
N SER A 48 -13.81 -12.26 -3.97
CA SER A 48 -12.66 -11.33 -3.88
C SER A 48 -12.93 -10.11 -2.99
N SER A 49 -13.74 -10.30 -1.93
CA SER A 49 -14.25 -9.21 -1.09
C SER A 49 -13.17 -8.31 -0.48
N ILE A 50 -11.98 -8.84 -0.17
CA ILE A 50 -10.89 -8.04 0.41
C ILE A 50 -10.20 -7.22 -0.68
N GLU A 51 -9.94 -7.81 -1.83
CA GLU A 51 -9.34 -7.13 -2.97
C GLU A 51 -10.25 -6.01 -3.48
N ASN A 52 -11.56 -6.25 -3.51
CA ASN A 52 -12.55 -5.22 -3.82
C ASN A 52 -12.55 -4.09 -2.76
N ALA A 53 -12.46 -4.44 -1.47
CA ALA A 53 -12.36 -3.45 -0.40
C ALA A 53 -11.06 -2.63 -0.46
N ILE A 54 -9.94 -3.24 -0.87
CA ILE A 54 -8.68 -2.53 -1.16
C ILE A 54 -8.90 -1.60 -2.33
N ALA A 55 -9.45 -2.09 -3.44
CA ALA A 55 -9.64 -1.31 -4.66
C ALA A 55 -10.52 -0.07 -4.43
N GLN A 56 -11.63 -0.24 -3.71
CA GLN A 56 -12.57 0.83 -3.36
C GLN A 56 -12.06 1.76 -2.25
N GLY A 57 -11.16 1.26 -1.40
CA GLY A 57 -10.63 1.99 -0.25
C GLY A 57 -9.41 2.85 -0.56
N GLN A 58 -8.91 2.85 -1.79
CA GLN A 58 -7.77 3.69 -2.17
C GLN A 58 -8.17 5.16 -2.11
N GLU A 59 -7.36 5.95 -1.41
CA GLU A 59 -7.45 7.41 -1.42
C GLU A 59 -6.08 7.97 -1.80
N PRO A 60 -5.69 7.91 -3.10
CA PRO A 60 -4.32 8.23 -3.53
C PRO A 60 -3.87 9.65 -3.16
N ALA A 61 -4.76 10.63 -3.32
CA ALA A 61 -4.48 12.02 -2.96
C ALA A 61 -4.28 12.21 -1.43
N ASN A 62 -4.88 11.33 -0.61
CA ASN A 62 -4.73 11.36 0.86
C ASN A 62 -3.65 10.40 1.36
N GLY A 63 -2.94 9.70 0.46
CA GLY A 63 -1.80 8.85 0.84
C GLY A 63 -2.19 7.60 1.63
N ARG A 64 -3.44 7.12 1.52
CA ARG A 64 -3.95 6.03 2.36
C ARG A 64 -4.81 5.02 1.61
N ILE A 65 -4.93 3.83 2.18
CA ILE A 65 -5.83 2.76 1.73
C ILE A 65 -6.68 2.33 2.93
N VAL A 66 -7.99 2.56 2.86
CA VAL A 66 -8.93 2.24 3.94
C VAL A 66 -9.68 0.96 3.62
N ILE A 67 -9.21 -0.17 4.19
CA ILE A 67 -9.83 -1.47 3.98
C ILE A 67 -10.95 -1.69 5.00
N ARG A 68 -12.21 -1.55 4.56
CA ARG A 68 -13.39 -1.69 5.42
C ARG A 68 -13.96 -3.10 5.36
N GLY A 69 -14.45 -3.59 6.50
CA GLY A 69 -15.22 -4.83 6.56
C GLY A 69 -15.21 -5.49 7.94
N PRO A 70 -16.24 -6.29 8.27
CA PRO A 70 -16.42 -6.84 9.61
C PRO A 70 -15.31 -7.81 10.04
N HIS A 71 -14.59 -8.40 9.08
CA HIS A 71 -13.54 -9.40 9.34
C HIS A 71 -12.12 -8.88 9.10
N ILE A 72 -11.94 -7.65 8.62
CA ILE A 72 -10.63 -7.16 8.17
C ILE A 72 -9.60 -7.14 9.30
N LYS A 73 -9.97 -6.63 10.49
CA LYS A 73 -9.08 -6.63 11.65
C LYS A 73 -8.59 -8.04 12.03
N TYR A 74 -9.46 -9.03 11.91
CA TYR A 74 -9.19 -10.42 12.27
C TYR A 74 -8.16 -11.00 11.32
N LEU A 75 -8.40 -10.81 10.01
CA LEU A 75 -7.56 -11.30 8.94
C LEU A 75 -6.25 -10.53 8.83
N TYR A 76 -6.20 -9.29 9.28
CA TYR A 76 -4.97 -8.52 9.35
C TYR A 76 -4.11 -8.97 10.54
N PHE A 77 -4.66 -9.05 11.76
CA PHE A 77 -3.87 -9.50 12.93
C PHE A 77 -3.60 -11.01 12.96
N GLY A 78 -4.36 -11.80 12.19
CA GLY A 78 -4.26 -13.26 12.18
C GLY A 78 -4.66 -13.95 13.47
N LYS A 79 -5.42 -13.25 14.32
CA LYS A 79 -5.97 -13.82 15.55
C LYS A 79 -7.47 -14.00 15.41
N VAL A 80 -7.95 -15.16 15.87
CA VAL A 80 -9.38 -15.39 16.04
C VAL A 80 -9.87 -14.40 17.10
N MET A 81 -10.96 -13.68 16.82
CA MET A 81 -11.63 -12.87 17.83
C MET A 81 -13.04 -13.42 18.07
N ALA A 82 -13.42 -13.51 19.34
CA ALA A 82 -14.62 -14.20 19.81
C ALA A 82 -15.52 -13.27 20.65
N GLY A 83 -16.73 -13.75 20.96
CA GLY A 83 -17.72 -13.03 21.76
C GLY A 83 -18.67 -12.12 20.97
N ARG A 84 -19.52 -11.40 21.72
CA ARG A 84 -20.44 -10.38 21.18
C ARG A 84 -19.64 -9.17 20.72
N LYS A 85 -20.15 -8.43 19.74
CA LYS A 85 -19.49 -7.19 19.27
C LYS A 85 -19.45 -6.17 20.42
N PRO A 86 -18.32 -5.43 20.63
CA PRO A 86 -17.03 -5.59 19.96
C PRO A 86 -16.29 -6.85 20.41
N LYS A 87 -15.77 -7.64 19.46
CA LYS A 87 -15.11 -8.92 19.75
C LYS A 87 -13.74 -8.71 20.39
N HIS A 88 -13.35 -9.60 21.29
CA HIS A 88 -12.02 -9.60 21.91
C HIS A 88 -11.08 -10.59 21.22
N VAL A 89 -9.80 -10.21 21.13
CA VAL A 89 -8.75 -11.04 20.56
C VAL A 89 -8.54 -12.27 21.43
N THR A 90 -8.38 -13.44 20.81
CA THR A 90 -8.01 -14.68 21.49
C THR A 90 -6.56 -15.05 21.18
N ASN A 91 -5.99 -15.97 21.95
CA ASN A 91 -4.64 -16.48 21.70
C ASN A 91 -4.56 -17.44 20.48
N LYS A 92 -5.69 -17.76 19.85
CA LYS A 92 -5.75 -18.70 18.72
C LYS A 92 -5.47 -18.00 17.39
N ASP A 93 -4.53 -18.55 16.63
CA ASP A 93 -4.21 -18.06 15.29
C ASP A 93 -5.25 -18.49 14.25
N ILE A 94 -5.45 -17.63 13.26
CA ILE A 94 -6.22 -17.94 12.05
C ILE A 94 -5.37 -18.81 11.13
N ARG A 95 -5.96 -19.89 10.63
CA ARG A 95 -5.38 -20.65 9.52
C ARG A 95 -5.79 -20.01 8.19
N TYR A 96 -4.82 -19.51 7.44
CA TYR A 96 -5.05 -18.89 6.13
C TYR A 96 -5.08 -19.93 5.03
N THR A 97 -6.03 -19.80 4.09
CA THR A 97 -6.03 -20.55 2.85
C THR A 97 -5.05 -19.90 1.86
N THR A 98 -4.09 -20.66 1.37
CA THR A 98 -3.01 -20.18 0.49
C THR A 98 -3.11 -20.69 -0.95
N THR A 99 -4.21 -21.35 -1.30
CA THR A 99 -4.43 -21.96 -2.63
C THR A 99 -4.30 -20.94 -3.77
N PHE A 100 -4.91 -19.76 -3.62
CA PHE A 100 -4.86 -18.70 -4.63
C PHE A 100 -3.76 -17.68 -4.34
N ASN A 101 -3.69 -17.20 -3.10
CA ASN A 101 -2.67 -16.26 -2.65
C ASN A 101 -1.68 -17.01 -1.76
N ARG A 102 -0.60 -17.50 -2.36
CA ARG A 102 0.45 -18.26 -1.65
C ARG A 102 1.10 -17.45 -0.52
N LEU A 103 1.10 -16.13 -0.63
CA LEU A 103 1.62 -15.21 0.37
C LEU A 103 0.57 -14.77 1.38
N ALA A 104 -0.66 -15.31 1.37
CA ALA A 104 -1.69 -14.93 2.32
C ALA A 104 -1.26 -15.20 3.77
N GLY A 105 -1.46 -14.21 4.65
CA GLY A 105 -1.14 -14.32 6.07
C GLY A 105 -1.58 -13.07 6.84
N PRO A 106 -1.16 -12.91 8.10
CA PRO A 106 -1.38 -11.67 8.85
C PRO A 106 -0.42 -10.55 8.40
N PHE A 107 -0.63 -9.34 8.90
CA PHE A 107 0.24 -8.17 8.77
C PHE A 107 0.64 -7.91 7.31
N TRP A 108 -0.37 -7.68 6.48
CA TRP A 108 -0.25 -7.65 5.03
C TRP A 108 0.74 -6.61 4.54
N LEU A 109 0.68 -5.39 5.10
CA LEU A 109 1.55 -4.29 4.71
C LEU A 109 2.98 -4.53 5.20
N GLU A 110 3.14 -4.97 6.44
CA GLU A 110 4.45 -5.23 7.04
C GLU A 110 5.19 -6.32 6.26
N ARG A 111 4.49 -7.39 5.89
CA ARG A 111 5.06 -8.48 5.08
C ARG A 111 5.35 -8.04 3.66
N LEU A 112 4.50 -7.21 3.05
CA LEU A 112 4.78 -6.60 1.76
C LEU A 112 6.06 -5.75 1.83
N MET A 113 6.18 -4.87 2.82
CA MET A 113 7.35 -4.00 2.97
C MET A 113 8.61 -4.80 3.27
N ALA A 114 8.52 -5.85 4.09
CA ALA A 114 9.65 -6.73 4.35
C ALA A 114 10.15 -7.45 3.08
N ALA A 115 9.26 -7.83 2.18
CA ALA A 115 9.59 -8.63 0.99
C ALA A 115 9.85 -7.81 -0.28
N GLU A 116 9.21 -6.64 -0.43
CA GLU A 116 9.16 -5.91 -1.71
C GLU A 116 9.53 -4.43 -1.60
N LYS A 117 9.99 -3.92 -0.44
CA LYS A 117 10.33 -2.49 -0.27
C LYS A 117 11.28 -1.96 -1.37
N ASP A 118 12.31 -2.71 -1.73
CA ASP A 118 13.33 -2.23 -2.68
C ASP A 118 12.74 -2.13 -4.09
N ARG A 119 11.81 -3.01 -4.44
CA ARG A 119 11.06 -2.94 -5.70
C ARG A 119 10.08 -1.78 -5.72
N ILE A 120 9.43 -1.48 -4.60
CA ILE A 120 8.53 -0.32 -4.48
C ILE A 120 9.35 0.97 -4.62
N ILE A 121 10.49 1.08 -3.93
CA ILE A 121 11.40 2.22 -4.04
C ILE A 121 11.85 2.42 -5.49
N GLU A 122 12.24 1.34 -6.18
CA GLU A 122 12.67 1.44 -7.57
C GLU A 122 11.53 1.84 -8.52
N ASP A 123 10.30 1.36 -8.29
CA ASP A 123 9.12 1.83 -9.03
C ASP A 123 8.86 3.32 -8.80
N GLU A 124 8.95 3.80 -7.56
CA GLU A 124 8.78 5.22 -7.25
C GLU A 124 9.90 6.07 -7.84
N ARG A 125 11.14 5.60 -7.78
CA ARG A 125 12.28 6.28 -8.42
C ARG A 125 12.05 6.44 -9.91
N ARG A 126 11.59 5.39 -10.60
CA ARG A 126 11.24 5.45 -12.02
C ARG A 126 10.08 6.40 -12.29
N ASN A 127 9.05 6.38 -11.45
CA ASN A 127 7.92 7.29 -11.60
C ASN A 127 8.36 8.76 -11.41
N ILE A 128 9.12 9.06 -10.37
CA ILE A 128 9.57 10.43 -10.06
C ILE A 128 10.50 10.97 -11.15
N LEU A 129 11.53 10.20 -11.53
CA LEU A 129 12.56 10.63 -12.48
C LEU A 129 12.18 10.45 -13.96
N GLY A 130 11.19 9.60 -14.25
CA GLY A 130 10.76 9.31 -15.62
C GLY A 130 9.99 10.44 -16.31
N GLY A 131 9.58 11.47 -15.55
CA GLY A 131 8.71 12.55 -16.06
C GLY A 131 7.31 12.07 -16.46
N PRO A 132 6.39 13.00 -16.79
CA PRO A 132 5.19 12.69 -17.58
C PRO A 132 5.53 12.28 -19.02
#